data_AF-A0A5N6XLN7-F1
#
_entry.id   AF-A0A5N6XLN7-F1
#
_cell.length_a   1.000
_cell.length_b   1.000
_cell.length_c   1.000
_cell.angle_alpha   90.00
_cell.angle_beta   90.00
_cell.angle_gamma   90.00
#
_symmetry.space_group_name_H-M   'P 1'
#
loop_
_entity.id
_entity.type
_entity.pdbx_description
1 polymer ?
#
loop_
_entity_poly.entity_id
_entity_poly.type
_entity_poly.pdbx_seq_one_letter_code
_entity_poly.pdbx_strand_id
1 'polypeptide(L)'
;MQITSVAIVLFAAMGAVANPIATQSDDLSARDIQLSKFGGECSLKHNTCTYLKGGKNHVVNCGSADNQKCKEERHHCEYDDHHKTVNCQTPV
;
A
#
# COMPACT_ATOMS: atom_id res chain seq x y z
N MET A 1 30.71 46.71 -1.67
CA MET A 1 30.26 45.37 -2.13
C MET A 1 30.89 44.34 -1.23
N GLN A 2 30.10 43.72 -0.35
CA GLN A 2 30.51 42.55 0.43
C GLN A 2 29.45 41.48 0.23
N ILE A 3 29.95 40.25 0.15
CA ILE A 3 29.38 39.15 -0.61
C ILE A 3 28.43 38.37 0.30
N THR A 4 27.22 38.19 -0.21
CA THR A 4 26.16 37.33 0.30
C THR A 4 26.63 35.88 0.30
N SER A 5 26.62 35.21 1.46
CA SER A 5 26.81 33.75 1.56
C SER A 5 25.59 33.10 2.17
N VAL A 6 24.76 32.52 1.30
CA VAL A 6 23.60 31.69 1.66
C VAL A 6 24.11 30.26 1.84
N ALA A 7 24.01 29.71 3.06
CA ALA A 7 24.30 28.31 3.32
C ALA A 7 23.10 27.45 2.89
N ILE A 8 23.26 26.71 1.79
CA ILE A 8 22.27 25.73 1.32
C ILE A 8 22.63 24.38 1.93
N VAL A 9 21.78 23.90 2.85
CA VAL A 9 21.86 22.53 3.38
C VAL A 9 21.15 21.61 2.39
N LEU A 10 21.89 20.74 1.71
CA LEU A 10 21.37 19.71 0.81
C LEU A 10 21.39 18.36 1.53
N PHE A 11 20.22 17.91 2.01
CA PHE A 11 20.00 16.51 2.34
C PHE A 11 19.71 15.74 1.05
N ALA A 12 20.68 15.00 0.54
CA ALA A 12 20.47 14.05 -0.54
C ALA A 12 20.07 12.69 0.07
N ALA A 13 18.77 12.41 0.09
CA ALA A 13 18.24 11.06 0.27
C ALA A 13 18.02 10.46 -1.12
N MET A 14 18.76 9.40 -1.45
CA MET A 14 18.42 8.50 -2.57
C MET A 14 18.71 7.07 -2.13
N GLY A 15 17.66 6.39 -1.67
CA GLY A 15 17.66 4.95 -1.47
C GLY A 15 17.71 4.25 -2.82
N ALA A 16 18.60 3.27 -2.96
CA ALA A 16 18.61 2.38 -4.10
C ALA A 16 17.40 1.45 -4.02
N VAL A 17 16.49 1.52 -5.01
CA VAL A 17 15.58 0.41 -5.30
C VAL A 17 16.06 -0.21 -6.62
N ALA A 18 16.82 -1.31 -6.50
CA ALA A 18 17.11 -2.16 -7.63
C ALA A 18 15.97 -3.18 -7.72
N ASN A 19 15.03 -2.98 -8.66
CA ASN A 19 14.06 -4.02 -9.01
C ASN A 19 14.67 -4.89 -10.11
N PRO A 20 14.96 -6.17 -9.88
CA PRO A 20 15.38 -7.06 -10.96
C PRO A 20 14.16 -7.36 -11.85
N ILE A 21 14.27 -6.97 -13.12
CA ILE A 21 13.42 -7.49 -14.18
C ILE A 21 13.95 -8.90 -14.50
N ALA A 22 13.25 -9.94 -14.04
CA ALA A 22 13.47 -11.32 -14.47
C ALA A 22 12.18 -11.87 -15.08
N THR A 23 12.26 -12.19 -16.36
CA THR A 23 11.26 -12.83 -17.22
C THR A 23 11.12 -14.32 -16.88
N GLN A 24 9.88 -14.84 -16.74
CA GLN A 24 9.44 -16.11 -17.37
C GLN A 24 7.93 -16.39 -17.17
N SER A 25 7.16 -16.21 -18.25
CA SER A 25 6.15 -17.15 -18.78
C SER A 25 5.25 -17.97 -17.82
N ASP A 26 4.50 -17.34 -16.92
CA ASP A 26 3.29 -17.94 -16.28
C ASP A 26 2.23 -16.86 -15.92
N ASP A 27 2.32 -15.70 -16.58
CA ASP A 27 1.91 -14.40 -16.00
C ASP A 27 0.57 -13.86 -16.52
N LEU A 28 -0.19 -14.61 -17.31
CA LEU A 28 -1.50 -14.15 -17.79
C LEU A 28 -2.59 -14.29 -16.72
N SER A 29 -2.58 -15.38 -15.93
CA SER A 29 -3.52 -15.54 -14.81
C SER A 29 -3.15 -14.68 -13.60
N ALA A 30 -1.86 -14.42 -13.37
CA ALA A 30 -1.39 -13.61 -12.25
C ALA A 30 -1.64 -12.12 -12.45
N ARG A 31 -1.63 -11.63 -13.71
CA ARG A 31 -1.97 -10.24 -14.05
C ARG A 31 -3.43 -9.90 -13.77
N ASP A 32 -4.36 -10.78 -14.12
CA ASP A 32 -5.79 -10.58 -13.86
C ASP A 32 -6.12 -10.59 -12.36
N ILE A 33 -5.46 -11.46 -11.59
CA ILE A 33 -5.62 -11.53 -10.13
C ILE A 33 -5.00 -10.29 -9.45
N GLN A 34 -3.85 -9.80 -9.91
CA GLN A 34 -3.26 -8.56 -9.39
C GLN A 34 -4.11 -7.33 -9.74
N LEU A 35 -4.81 -7.31 -10.88
CA LEU A 35 -5.67 -6.19 -11.25
C LEU A 35 -6.94 -6.08 -10.38
N SER A 36 -7.30 -7.16 -9.70
CA SER A 36 -8.47 -7.23 -8.82
C SER A 36 -8.16 -6.91 -7.35
N LYS A 37 -6.88 -6.75 -7.00
CA LYS A 37 -6.44 -6.45 -5.65
C LYS A 37 -6.13 -4.96 -5.49
N PHE A 38 -6.73 -4.36 -4.47
CA PHE A 38 -6.59 -2.95 -4.18
C PHE A 38 -5.89 -2.75 -2.85
N GLY A 39 -4.70 -2.16 -2.89
CA GLY A 39 -3.98 -1.72 -1.70
C GLY A 39 -4.66 -0.53 -1.04
N GLY A 40 -4.65 -0.52 0.29
CA GLY A 40 -5.25 0.50 1.12
C GLY A 40 -4.52 0.71 2.45
N GLU A 41 -5.11 1.59 3.28
CA GLU A 41 -4.65 1.90 4.63
C GLU A 41 -5.69 1.46 5.66
N CYS A 42 -5.21 0.84 6.73
CA CYS A 42 -6.00 0.46 7.90
C CYS A 42 -6.31 1.67 8.79
N SER A 43 -7.50 1.68 9.40
CA SER A 43 -7.80 2.50 10.57
C SER A 43 -8.03 1.61 11.77
N LEU A 44 -7.18 1.75 12.79
CA LEU A 44 -7.24 1.02 14.06
C LEU A 44 -8.49 1.43 14.84
N LYS A 45 -8.81 2.72 14.86
CA LYS A 45 -9.98 3.24 15.60
C LYS A 45 -11.30 2.67 15.08
N HIS A 46 -11.41 2.52 13.76
CA HIS A 46 -12.64 2.09 13.10
C HIS A 46 -12.60 0.62 12.65
N ASN A 47 -11.46 -0.05 12.78
CA ASN A 47 -11.19 -1.38 12.25
C ASN A 47 -11.62 -1.52 10.77
N THR A 48 -11.20 -0.57 9.95
CA THR A 48 -11.60 -0.48 8.53
C THR A 48 -10.39 -0.36 7.63
N CYS A 49 -10.49 -0.91 6.42
CA CYS A 49 -9.52 -0.70 5.34
C CYS A 49 -10.09 0.32 4.35
N THR A 50 -9.31 1.35 4.04
CA THR A 50 -9.65 2.33 3.00
C THR A 50 -8.76 2.12 1.79
N TYR A 51 -9.35 1.79 0.64
CA TYR A 51 -8.63 1.56 -0.61
C TYR A 51 -9.16 2.44 -1.74
N LEU A 52 -8.32 2.70 -2.74
CA LEU A 52 -8.68 3.49 -3.91
C LEU A 52 -9.08 2.55 -5.06
N LYS A 53 -10.30 2.73 -5.59
CA LYS A 53 -10.77 2.02 -6.81
C LYS A 53 -11.41 3.02 -7.75
N GLY A 54 -10.93 3.06 -9.01
CA GLY A 54 -11.45 3.98 -10.02
C GLY A 54 -11.37 5.46 -9.62
N GLY A 55 -10.35 5.85 -8.86
CA GLY A 55 -10.16 7.23 -8.38
C GLY A 55 -11.07 7.64 -7.20
N LYS A 56 -11.80 6.71 -6.59
CA LYS A 56 -12.63 6.97 -5.40
C LYS A 56 -12.16 6.12 -4.22
N ASN A 57 -12.23 6.70 -3.03
CA ASN A 57 -11.99 5.97 -1.79
C ASN A 57 -13.19 5.10 -1.44
N HIS A 58 -12.92 3.84 -1.12
CA HIS A 58 -13.87 2.88 -0.61
C HIS A 58 -13.43 2.45 0.77
N VAL A 59 -14.39 2.29 1.68
CA VAL A 59 -14.15 1.87 3.06
C VAL A 59 -14.84 0.53 3.28
N VAL A 60 -14.10 -0.45 3.77
CA VAL A 60 -14.61 -1.77 4.12
C VAL A 60 -14.20 -2.14 5.54
N ASN A 61 -15.06 -2.87 6.24
CA ASN A 61 -14.76 -3.33 7.59
C ASN A 61 -13.80 -4.51 7.53
N CYS A 62 -12.80 -4.49 8.39
CA CYS A 62 -11.92 -5.64 8.63
C CYS A 62 -12.63 -6.67 9.50
N GLY A 63 -12.16 -7.93 9.46
CA GLY A 63 -12.63 -8.96 10.37
C GLY A 63 -12.37 -8.58 11.83
N SER A 64 -13.20 -9.05 12.76
CA SER A 64 -13.04 -8.77 14.19
C SER A 64 -12.03 -9.70 14.88
N ALA A 65 -11.64 -10.79 14.23
CA ALA A 65 -10.66 -11.73 14.77
C ALA A 65 -9.27 -11.09 14.87
N ASP A 66 -8.47 -11.53 15.84
CA ASP A 66 -7.13 -10.96 16.09
C ASP A 66 -6.16 -11.11 14.92
N ASN A 67 -6.42 -12.03 13.99
CA ASN A 67 -5.65 -12.25 12.77
C ASN A 67 -6.24 -11.57 11.52
N GLN A 68 -7.31 -10.79 11.69
CA GLN A 68 -8.02 -10.13 10.58
C GLN A 68 -8.30 -8.65 10.85
N LYS A 69 -8.19 -8.21 12.10
CA LYS A 69 -8.33 -6.79 12.48
C LYS A 69 -7.07 -5.99 12.16
N CYS A 70 -7.24 -4.69 11.98
CA CYS A 70 -6.13 -3.76 11.93
C CYS A 70 -5.40 -3.77 13.28
N LYS A 71 -4.08 -3.94 13.25
CA LYS A 71 -3.21 -3.90 14.45
C LYS A 71 -2.57 -2.53 14.66
N GLU A 72 -2.37 -1.80 13.57
CA GLU A 72 -1.70 -0.50 13.56
C GLU A 72 -2.47 0.46 12.63
N GLU A 73 -2.49 1.75 12.99
CA GLU A 73 -3.11 2.79 12.16
C GLU A 73 -2.24 3.01 10.92
N ARG A 74 -2.87 3.18 9.75
CA ARG A 74 -2.23 3.34 8.44
C ARG A 74 -1.39 2.16 7.97
N HIS A 75 -1.51 1.00 8.62
CA HIS A 75 -0.89 -0.23 8.12
C HIS A 75 -1.49 -0.65 6.77
N HIS A 76 -0.73 -1.37 5.98
CA HIS A 76 -1.20 -1.82 4.67
C HIS A 76 -2.31 -2.88 4.80
N CYS A 77 -3.40 -2.66 4.08
CA CYS A 77 -4.47 -3.63 3.90
C CYS A 77 -4.75 -3.85 2.41
N GLU A 78 -5.27 -5.02 2.07
CA GLU A 78 -5.59 -5.41 0.70
C GLU A 78 -7.08 -5.77 0.59
N TYR A 79 -7.78 -5.19 -0.37
CA TYR A 79 -9.11 -5.63 -0.76
C TYR A 79 -9.05 -6.43 -2.05
N ASP A 80 -9.49 -7.67 -2.01
CA ASP A 80 -9.62 -8.54 -3.17
C ASP A 80 -11.04 -8.40 -3.75
N ASP A 81 -11.16 -7.69 -4.87
CA ASP A 81 -12.43 -7.47 -5.54
C ASP A 81 -12.94 -8.72 -6.28
N HIS A 82 -12.09 -9.69 -6.58
CA HIS A 82 -12.52 -10.94 -7.18
C HIS A 82 -13.25 -11.80 -6.14
N HIS A 83 -12.69 -11.93 -4.94
CA HIS A 83 -13.25 -12.73 -3.85
C HIS A 83 -14.17 -11.95 -2.92
N LYS A 84 -14.23 -10.61 -3.06
CA LYS A 84 -14.96 -9.68 -2.18
C LYS A 84 -14.51 -9.78 -0.72
N THR A 85 -13.23 -10.05 -0.50
CA THR A 85 -12.63 -10.21 0.83
C THR A 85 -11.61 -9.11 1.12
N VAL A 86 -11.43 -8.80 2.41
CA VAL A 86 -10.38 -7.86 2.86
C VAL A 86 -9.36 -8.59 3.73
N ASN A 87 -8.09 -8.30 3.51
CA ASN A 87 -7.00 -8.71 4.37
C ASN A 87 -6.39 -7.45 5.01
N CYS A 88 -6.54 -7.32 6.33
CA CYS A 88 -6.02 -6.17 7.09
C CYS A 88 -4.72 -6.49 7.85
N GLN A 89 -4.11 -7.64 7.57
CA GLN A 89 -2.84 -8.09 8.15
C GLN A 89 -1.82 -8.52 7.10
N THR A 90 -1.87 -7.91 5.92
CA THR A 90 -0.85 -8.13 4.90
C THR A 90 0.54 -7.85 5.50
N PRO A 91 1.44 -8.86 5.55
CA PRO A 91 2.82 -8.63 5.95
C PRO A 91 3.51 -7.77 4.89
N VAL A 92 4.27 -6.76 5.34
CA VAL A 92 5.14 -5.93 4.50
C VAL A 92 6.45 -6.65 4.19
#